data_AF-A0A7C3TB53-F1
#
_entry.id   AF-A0A7C3TB53-F1
#
_cell.length_a   1.000
_cell.length_b   1.000
_cell.length_c   1.000
_cell.angle_alpha   90.00
_cell.angle_beta   90.00
_cell.angle_gamma   90.00
#
_symmetry.space_group_name_H-M   'P 1'
#
loop_
_entity.id
_entity.type
_entity.pdbx_description
1 polymer ?
#
loop_
_entity_poly.entity_id
_entity_poly.type
_entity_poly.pdbx_seq_one_letter_code
_entity_poly.pdbx_strand_id
1 'polypeptide(L)'
;MHSNSKKRGIPLPVAHLTLLAALLAVSLAGCGGQQSPPASGLTPSGGNTSVKPVEAPASPITGLPIMNPGSPVAVSIDNYPKARPESGLSDADIVYEALTEGGITRYLAIFYSRAPSTVGPVRSARPYFALLAKEWGAVFAHCGGDPKDVEPIREYNVVDADEFKHGDLYWRDDSREAPHNLYTSVESLRKVTSTPLPGPAK
;
A
#
# COMPACT_ATOMS: atom_id res chain seq x y z
N MET A 1 27.56 -21.53 -63.72
CA MET A 1 26.17 -22.01 -63.93
C MET A 1 25.28 -21.34 -62.91
N HIS A 2 24.36 -20.51 -63.41
CA HIS A 2 23.41 -19.72 -62.62
C HIS A 2 22.35 -20.63 -61.98
N SER A 3 21.99 -20.40 -60.72
CA SER A 3 20.63 -20.67 -60.27
C SER A 3 20.22 -19.67 -59.19
N ASN A 4 19.18 -18.94 -59.54
CA ASN A 4 18.61 -17.77 -58.91
C ASN A 4 17.29 -18.22 -58.28
N SER A 5 17.17 -18.21 -56.94
CA SER A 5 15.92 -18.54 -56.26
C SER A 5 15.23 -17.28 -55.76
N LYS A 6 14.10 -16.99 -56.41
CA LYS A 6 13.21 -15.85 -56.22
C LYS A 6 12.70 -15.75 -54.78
N LYS A 7 12.90 -14.58 -54.16
CA LYS A 7 12.15 -14.13 -52.97
C LYS A 7 10.67 -13.94 -53.35
N ARG A 8 9.76 -14.62 -52.65
CA ARG A 8 8.30 -14.43 -52.78
C ARG A 8 7.86 -13.36 -51.78
N GLY A 9 7.35 -12.24 -52.28
CA GLY A 9 6.73 -11.20 -51.47
C GLY A 9 5.35 -11.64 -50.99
N ILE A 10 5.05 -11.33 -49.73
CA ILE A 10 3.73 -11.49 -49.11
C ILE A 10 2.99 -10.16 -49.28
N PRO A 11 1.79 -10.10 -49.87
CA PRO A 11 1.03 -8.86 -49.95
C PRO A 11 0.34 -8.56 -48.61
N LEU A 12 0.49 -7.32 -48.13
CA LEU A 12 -0.34 -6.74 -47.07
C LEU A 12 -1.74 -6.40 -47.62
N PRO A 13 -2.84 -6.73 -46.93
CA PRO A 13 -4.16 -6.23 -47.30
C PRO A 13 -4.33 -4.78 -46.83
N VAL A 14 -4.40 -3.86 -47.79
CA VAL A 14 -4.87 -2.47 -47.63
C VAL A 14 -6.35 -2.44 -48.01
N ALA A 15 -7.23 -2.48 -47.00
CA ALA A 15 -8.66 -2.16 -47.05
C ALA A 15 -9.13 -2.30 -45.59
N HIS A 16 -9.55 -1.28 -44.85
CA HIS A 16 -10.73 -0.46 -45.09
C HIS A 16 -10.59 0.86 -44.32
N LEU A 17 -10.39 1.96 -45.06
CA LEU A 17 -10.48 3.31 -44.53
C LEU A 17 -11.33 4.11 -45.52
N THR A 18 -12.65 3.94 -45.48
CA THR A 18 -13.66 4.90 -45.98
C THR A 18 -15.07 4.43 -45.57
N LEU A 19 -15.52 4.82 -44.37
CA LEU A 19 -16.95 5.08 -44.14
C LEU A 19 -17.06 6.24 -43.14
N LEU A 20 -16.83 7.44 -43.67
CA LEU A 20 -17.03 8.71 -43.01
C LEU A 20 -18.52 9.08 -43.10
N ALA A 21 -19.06 9.60 -41.99
CA ALA A 21 -20.19 10.53 -41.93
C ALA A 21 -21.58 10.06 -42.40
N ALA A 22 -22.39 9.60 -41.45
CA ALA A 22 -23.79 10.02 -41.31
C ALA A 22 -24.42 9.36 -40.06
N LEU A 23 -24.33 10.02 -38.90
CA LEU A 23 -25.32 9.94 -37.81
C LEU A 23 -24.96 10.98 -36.74
N LEU A 24 -25.11 12.24 -37.15
CA LEU A 24 -25.23 13.38 -36.26
C LEU A 24 -26.73 13.68 -36.13
N ALA A 25 -27.14 13.96 -34.89
CA ALA A 25 -28.39 14.61 -34.45
C ALA A 25 -29.47 13.72 -33.82
N VAL A 26 -30.08 14.34 -32.78
CA VAL A 26 -31.26 13.94 -31.99
C VAL A 26 -30.91 12.99 -30.82
N SER A 27 -31.00 13.34 -29.54
CA SER A 27 -31.82 14.37 -28.86
C SER A 27 -31.28 14.68 -27.46
N LEU A 28 -31.15 15.97 -27.13
CA LEU A 28 -31.29 16.47 -25.76
C LEU A 28 -32.77 16.40 -25.38
N ALA A 29 -33.13 15.56 -24.41
CA ALA A 29 -34.36 15.69 -23.64
C ALA A 29 -34.23 14.87 -22.34
N GLY A 30 -34.37 15.52 -21.18
CA GLY A 30 -34.54 14.77 -19.93
C GLY A 30 -34.06 15.41 -18.63
N CYS A 31 -34.14 16.73 -18.45
CA CYS A 31 -34.20 17.28 -17.10
C CYS A 31 -35.59 16.99 -16.51
N GLY A 32 -35.77 15.79 -15.96
CA GLY A 32 -36.92 15.43 -15.15
C GLY A 32 -36.72 15.90 -13.73
N GLY A 33 -37.19 17.10 -13.42
CA GLY A 33 -37.35 17.57 -12.04
C GLY A 33 -38.49 16.81 -11.38
N GLN A 34 -38.16 15.90 -10.46
CA GLN A 34 -39.14 15.22 -9.62
C GLN A 34 -39.27 16.00 -8.31
N GLN A 35 -40.30 16.86 -8.25
CA GLN A 35 -40.76 17.48 -7.01
C GLN A 35 -41.33 16.38 -6.09
N SER A 36 -40.62 16.09 -5.01
CA SER A 36 -41.18 15.34 -3.89
C SER A 36 -42.25 16.20 -3.18
N PRO A 37 -43.39 15.62 -2.75
CA PRO A 37 -44.39 16.34 -1.98
C PRO A 37 -43.81 16.82 -0.62
N PRO A 38 -44.30 17.92 -0.05
CA PRO A 38 -43.85 18.38 1.25
C PRO A 38 -44.29 17.37 2.32
N ALA A 39 -43.32 16.67 2.91
CA ALA A 39 -43.55 15.88 4.11
C ALA A 39 -43.88 16.84 5.26
N SER A 40 -45.12 16.73 5.72
CA SER A 40 -45.67 17.45 6.85
C SER A 40 -44.90 17.14 8.14
N GLY A 41 -44.88 18.11 9.04
CA GLY A 41 -43.96 18.21 10.17
C GLY A 41 -43.85 16.99 11.08
N LEU A 42 -42.61 16.67 11.42
CA LEU A 42 -42.24 16.08 12.69
C LEU A 42 -41.16 16.97 13.28
N THR A 43 -41.51 17.74 14.30
CA THR A 43 -40.55 18.35 15.23
C THR A 43 -39.88 17.24 16.04
N PRO A 44 -38.53 17.15 16.05
CA PRO A 44 -37.81 16.56 17.16
C PRO A 44 -37.41 17.67 18.13
N SER A 45 -37.92 17.51 19.35
CA SER A 45 -37.64 18.30 20.54
C SER A 45 -36.13 18.44 20.81
N GLY A 46 -35.80 19.59 21.41
CA GLY A 46 -34.48 20.00 21.84
C GLY A 46 -33.67 18.93 22.56
N GLY A 47 -32.39 18.89 22.18
CA GLY A 47 -31.32 18.12 22.78
C GLY A 47 -30.00 18.50 22.12
N ASN A 48 -29.68 19.80 22.09
CA ASN A 48 -28.42 20.28 21.50
C ASN A 48 -27.27 20.03 22.49
N THR A 49 -26.98 18.76 22.75
CA THR A 49 -25.70 18.39 23.36
C THR A 49 -24.67 18.52 22.24
N SER A 50 -24.10 19.71 22.11
CA SER A 50 -22.89 19.92 21.31
C SER A 50 -21.77 19.12 21.96
N VAL A 51 -21.69 17.83 21.63
CA VAL A 51 -20.54 17.00 21.95
C VAL A 51 -19.40 17.60 21.14
N LYS A 52 -18.52 18.34 21.82
CA LYS A 52 -17.29 18.87 21.22
C LYS A 52 -16.57 17.64 20.61
N PRO A 53 -16.27 17.60 19.30
CA PRO A 53 -15.55 16.48 18.73
C PRO A 53 -14.29 16.22 19.55
N VAL A 54 -14.13 14.99 20.04
CA VAL A 54 -12.88 14.58 20.68
C VAL A 54 -11.83 14.66 19.58
N GLU A 55 -10.99 15.68 19.65
CA GLU A 55 -9.91 15.89 18.70
C GLU A 55 -8.95 14.71 18.84
N ALA A 56 -8.77 13.95 17.76
CA ALA A 56 -7.87 12.81 17.77
C ALA A 56 -6.44 13.29 18.11
N PRO A 57 -5.67 12.52 18.91
CA PRO A 57 -4.32 12.91 19.26
C PRO A 57 -3.47 13.12 17.99
N ALA A 58 -2.66 14.17 17.99
CA ALA A 58 -1.73 14.42 16.89
C ALA A 58 -0.54 13.46 16.95
N SER A 59 -0.13 12.95 15.79
CA SER A 59 1.08 12.15 15.62
C SER A 59 2.31 13.00 15.97
N PRO A 60 3.23 12.53 16.82
CA PRO A 60 4.48 13.23 17.10
C PRO A 60 5.43 13.23 15.89
N ILE A 61 5.15 12.41 14.87
CA ILE A 61 5.97 12.29 13.65
C ILE A 61 5.52 13.28 12.59
N THR A 62 4.21 13.40 12.38
CA THR A 62 3.63 14.17 11.26
C THR A 62 2.84 15.40 11.68
N GLY A 63 2.48 15.52 12.96
CA GLY A 63 1.56 16.54 13.47
C GLY A 63 0.11 16.34 13.03
N LEU A 64 -0.20 15.29 12.26
CA LEU A 64 -1.53 14.99 11.76
C LEU A 64 -2.31 14.11 12.76
N PRO A 65 -3.65 14.12 12.73
CA PRO A 65 -4.47 13.24 13.57
C PRO A 65 -4.14 11.75 13.38
N ILE A 66 -4.01 11.03 14.49
CA ILE A 66 -3.89 9.56 14.49
C ILE A 66 -5.29 8.99 14.25
N MET A 67 -5.50 8.39 13.07
CA MET A 67 -6.80 7.82 12.69
C MET A 67 -7.03 6.44 13.28
N ASN A 68 -5.97 5.64 13.38
CA ASN A 68 -6.02 4.27 13.89
C ASN A 68 -4.85 4.09 14.86
N PRO A 69 -5.03 4.34 16.17
CA PRO A 69 -3.95 4.21 17.14
C PRO A 69 -3.50 2.75 17.28
N GLY A 70 -2.21 2.54 17.54
CA GLY A 70 -1.61 1.23 17.74
C GLY A 70 -0.09 1.31 17.78
N SER A 71 0.56 0.15 17.88
CA SER A 71 2.03 0.10 17.76
C SER A 71 2.47 0.54 16.35
N PRO A 72 3.60 1.26 16.24
CA PRO A 72 4.22 1.51 14.95
C PRO A 72 4.54 0.20 14.24
N VAL A 73 4.44 0.23 12.91
CA VAL A 73 4.75 -0.91 12.06
C VAL A 73 5.76 -0.45 11.01
N ALA A 74 6.84 -1.20 10.86
CA ALA A 74 7.89 -0.98 9.89
C ALA A 74 7.85 -2.11 8.85
N VAL A 75 7.57 -1.80 7.59
CA VAL A 75 7.46 -2.82 6.53
C VAL A 75 8.60 -2.66 5.52
N SER A 76 9.37 -3.72 5.30
CA SER A 76 10.35 -3.81 4.22
C SER A 76 9.62 -4.02 2.88
N ILE A 77 9.69 -3.05 1.97
CA ILE A 77 8.93 -3.03 0.72
C ILE A 77 9.89 -3.08 -0.48
N ASP A 78 9.54 -3.90 -1.47
CA ASP A 78 10.24 -4.01 -2.74
C ASP A 78 10.23 -2.68 -3.49
N ASN A 79 11.35 -2.32 -4.11
CA ASN A 79 11.43 -1.20 -5.05
C ASN A 79 11.98 -1.64 -6.42
N TYR A 80 11.95 -2.93 -6.72
CA TYR A 80 12.31 -3.43 -8.04
C TYR A 80 11.31 -2.94 -9.11
N PRO A 81 11.71 -2.65 -10.37
CA PRO A 81 10.79 -2.12 -11.37
C PRO A 81 9.51 -2.93 -11.59
N LYS A 82 9.57 -4.27 -11.49
CA LYS A 82 8.38 -5.14 -11.62
C LYS A 82 7.49 -5.16 -10.37
N ALA A 83 7.99 -4.66 -9.24
CA ALA A 83 7.22 -4.49 -8.00
C ALA A 83 6.42 -3.18 -7.97
N ARG A 84 6.65 -2.27 -8.91
CA ARG A 84 5.93 -1.00 -8.99
C ARG A 84 4.59 -1.13 -9.71
N PRO A 85 3.56 -0.36 -9.32
CA PRO A 85 3.54 0.49 -8.12
C PRO A 85 3.44 -0.33 -6.83
N GLU A 86 3.97 0.23 -5.74
CA GLU A 86 3.83 -0.27 -4.37
C GLU A 86 2.48 0.16 -3.76
N SER A 87 1.99 -0.62 -2.81
CA SER A 87 0.79 -0.34 -2.04
C SER A 87 1.13 0.21 -0.66
N GLY A 88 0.39 1.22 -0.22
CA GLY A 88 0.46 1.76 1.14
C GLY A 88 1.51 2.84 1.38
N LEU A 89 2.48 3.07 0.48
CA LEU A 89 3.54 4.07 0.70
C LEU A 89 3.01 5.49 0.95
N SER A 90 1.89 5.88 0.33
CA SER A 90 1.26 7.18 0.53
C SER A 90 0.66 7.38 1.93
N ASP A 91 0.42 6.29 2.66
CA ASP A 91 -0.12 6.32 4.03
C ASP A 91 0.99 6.20 5.09
N ALA A 92 2.26 6.04 4.69
CA ALA A 92 3.38 5.93 5.62
C ALA A 92 3.70 7.29 6.25
N ASP A 93 4.03 7.29 7.55
CA ASP A 93 4.51 8.48 8.26
C ASP A 93 5.97 8.79 7.89
N ILE A 94 6.78 7.75 7.66
CA ILE A 94 8.17 7.86 7.24
C ILE A 94 8.46 6.79 6.20
N VAL A 95 9.24 7.14 5.17
CA VAL A 95 9.79 6.19 4.21
C VAL A 95 11.31 6.38 4.16
N TYR A 96 12.06 5.33 4.50
CA TYR A 96 13.49 5.25 4.23
C TYR A 96 13.72 4.52 2.91
N GLU A 97 14.68 4.97 2.11
CA GLU A 97 15.18 4.23 0.95
C GLU A 97 16.66 3.90 1.18
N ALA A 98 17.03 2.64 0.97
CA ALA A 98 18.42 2.21 1.07
C ALA A 98 18.76 1.18 -0.01
N LEU A 99 20.03 1.15 -0.42
CA LEU A 99 20.56 0.12 -1.30
C LEU A 99 20.45 -1.26 -0.65
N THR A 100 20.28 -2.27 -1.48
CA THR A 100 20.31 -3.68 -1.11
C THR A 100 21.26 -4.45 -2.05
N GLU A 101 21.14 -5.78 -2.12
CA GLU A 101 21.92 -6.61 -3.03
C GLU A 101 21.73 -6.22 -4.51
N GLY A 102 22.76 -6.38 -5.33
CA GLY A 102 22.64 -6.23 -6.79
C GLY A 102 22.38 -4.79 -7.27
N GLY A 103 22.57 -3.78 -6.42
CA GLY A 103 22.46 -2.37 -6.81
C GLY A 103 21.03 -1.84 -6.91
N ILE A 104 20.04 -2.59 -6.41
CA ILE A 104 18.65 -2.13 -6.30
C ILE A 104 18.37 -1.61 -4.89
N THR A 105 17.43 -0.67 -4.75
CA THR A 105 16.98 -0.19 -3.45
C THR A 105 15.76 -0.96 -2.94
N ARG A 106 15.45 -0.78 -1.66
CA ARG A 106 14.17 -1.14 -1.04
C ARG A 106 13.72 0.01 -0.15
N TYR A 107 12.44 0.02 0.16
CA TYR A 107 11.86 0.95 1.13
C TYR A 107 11.70 0.29 2.49
N LEU A 108 11.83 1.08 3.55
CA LEU A 108 11.27 0.79 4.87
C LEU A 108 10.21 1.85 5.15
N ALA A 109 8.94 1.43 5.17
CA ALA A 109 7.82 2.32 5.46
C ALA A 109 7.37 2.15 6.92
N ILE A 110 7.33 3.25 7.66
CA ILE A 110 6.85 3.32 9.05
C ILE A 110 5.41 3.82 9.08
N PHE A 111 4.53 3.05 9.72
CA PHE A 111 3.10 3.35 9.87
C PHE A 111 2.74 3.47 11.35
N TYR A 112 2.30 4.65 11.75
CA TYR A 112 1.82 4.96 13.09
C TYR A 112 0.46 5.65 13.06
N SER A 113 0.31 6.75 12.30
CA SER A 113 -0.92 7.54 12.26
C SER A 113 -2.04 6.90 11.44
N ARG A 114 -1.68 6.10 10.44
CA ARG A 114 -2.58 5.43 9.50
C ARG A 114 -2.31 3.92 9.47
N ALA A 115 -3.33 3.19 9.03
CA ALA A 115 -3.29 1.73 8.95
C ALA A 115 -3.88 1.25 7.62
N PRO A 116 -3.14 1.38 6.49
CA PRO A 116 -3.60 0.85 5.21
C PRO A 116 -3.86 -0.66 5.28
N SER A 117 -4.93 -1.07 4.59
CA SER A 117 -5.35 -2.47 4.48
C SER A 117 -4.47 -3.29 3.54
N THR A 118 -3.60 -2.66 2.75
CA THR A 118 -2.69 -3.32 1.81
C THR A 118 -1.36 -2.59 1.76
N VAL A 119 -0.29 -3.29 2.13
CA VAL A 119 1.09 -2.80 2.12
C VAL A 119 1.98 -3.84 1.45
N GLY A 120 2.83 -3.41 0.52
CA GLY A 120 3.78 -4.27 -0.17
C GLY A 120 4.12 -3.79 -1.60
N PRO A 121 4.84 -4.60 -2.38
CA PRO A 121 5.22 -5.98 -2.06
C PRO A 121 6.22 -6.09 -0.91
N VAL A 122 5.98 -6.97 0.07
CA VAL A 122 6.85 -7.19 1.22
C VAL A 122 8.10 -7.96 0.80
N ARG A 123 9.28 -7.54 1.27
CA ARG A 123 10.57 -8.16 0.92
C ARG A 123 11.45 -8.47 2.10
N SER A 124 12.54 -9.14 1.78
CA SER A 124 13.53 -9.64 2.71
C SER A 124 14.10 -8.54 3.59
N ALA A 125 14.37 -8.93 4.83
CA ALA A 125 14.96 -8.09 5.84
C ALA A 125 16.38 -7.67 5.48
N ARG A 126 16.81 -6.57 6.10
CA ARG A 126 18.19 -6.11 6.13
C ARG A 126 18.53 -5.58 7.52
N PRO A 127 19.77 -5.72 8.00
CA PRO A 127 20.11 -5.38 9.38
C PRO A 127 19.87 -3.90 9.71
N TYR A 128 20.20 -3.00 8.78
CA TYR A 128 19.96 -1.55 8.94
C TYR A 128 18.47 -1.20 9.00
N PHE A 129 17.60 -1.92 8.29
CA PHE A 129 16.15 -1.74 8.42
C PHE A 129 15.61 -2.25 9.75
N ALA A 130 16.14 -3.37 10.26
CA ALA A 130 15.79 -3.84 11.60
C ALA A 130 16.21 -2.84 12.69
N LEU A 131 17.41 -2.24 12.58
CA LEU A 131 17.85 -1.19 13.50
C LEU A 131 16.95 0.04 13.47
N LEU A 132 16.55 0.48 12.27
CA LEU A 132 15.59 1.58 12.14
C LEU A 132 14.23 1.21 12.75
N ALA A 133 13.71 0.02 12.47
CA ALA A 133 12.45 -0.44 13.08
C ALA A 133 12.54 -0.45 14.62
N LYS A 134 13.70 -0.88 15.17
CA LYS A 134 13.97 -0.84 16.61
C LYS A 134 13.91 0.57 17.18
N GLU A 135 14.55 1.53 16.51
CA GLU A 135 14.57 2.94 16.93
C GLU A 135 13.15 3.50 17.09
N TRP A 136 12.24 3.10 16.19
CA TRP A 136 10.83 3.49 16.24
C TRP A 136 9.96 2.63 17.16
N GLY A 137 10.53 1.63 17.85
CA GLY A 137 9.76 0.66 18.63
C GLY A 137 8.70 -0.06 17.80
N ALA A 138 8.99 -0.30 16.52
CA ALA A 138 8.03 -0.79 15.54
C ALA A 138 8.04 -2.32 15.42
N VAL A 139 6.88 -2.88 15.07
CA VAL A 139 6.78 -4.25 14.54
C VAL A 139 7.48 -4.29 13.18
N PHE A 140 8.51 -5.10 13.04
CA PHE A 140 9.29 -5.19 11.81
C PHE A 140 8.79 -6.34 10.92
N ALA A 141 8.11 -5.99 9.84
CA ALA A 141 7.52 -6.91 8.87
C ALA A 141 8.42 -7.10 7.63
N HIS A 142 8.68 -8.36 7.29
CA HIS A 142 9.52 -8.76 6.15
C HIS A 142 9.24 -10.21 5.74
N CYS A 143 9.87 -10.65 4.64
CA CYS A 143 9.82 -12.05 4.18
C CYS A 143 11.23 -12.62 4.01
N GLY A 144 11.67 -13.35 5.03
CA GLY A 144 13.01 -13.89 5.14
C GLY A 144 14.11 -12.83 5.14
N GLY A 145 15.32 -13.24 4.77
CA GLY A 145 16.54 -12.44 4.76
C GLY A 145 17.71 -13.30 4.28
N ASP A 146 18.81 -12.68 3.86
CA ASP A 146 20.06 -13.42 3.68
C ASP A 146 20.48 -13.99 5.06
N PRO A 147 20.72 -15.29 5.22
CA PRO A 147 21.11 -15.90 6.50
C PRO A 147 22.16 -15.11 7.29
N LYS A 148 23.16 -14.54 6.59
CA LYS A 148 24.24 -13.75 7.21
C LYS A 148 23.75 -12.41 7.78
N ASP A 149 22.64 -11.91 7.27
CA ASP A 149 22.00 -10.65 7.63
C ASP A 149 20.89 -10.85 8.68
N VAL A 150 20.25 -12.04 8.74
CA VAL A 150 19.14 -12.29 9.68
C VAL A 150 19.60 -12.68 11.08
N GLU A 151 20.80 -13.22 11.24
CA GLU A 151 21.39 -13.48 12.56
C GLU A 151 21.49 -12.18 13.41
N PRO A 152 22.07 -11.08 12.90
CA PRO A 152 22.07 -9.79 13.59
C PRO A 152 20.67 -9.28 13.98
N ILE A 153 19.65 -9.55 13.17
CA ILE A 153 18.28 -9.09 13.45
C ILE A 153 17.73 -9.75 14.72
N ARG A 154 18.07 -11.03 14.96
CA ARG A 154 17.71 -11.73 16.19
C ARG A 154 18.40 -11.12 17.42
N GLU A 155 19.64 -10.65 17.27
CA GLU A 155 20.40 -10.00 18.34
C GLU A 155 19.84 -8.61 18.69
N TYR A 156 19.23 -7.93 17.72
CA TYR A 156 18.69 -6.59 17.95
C TYR A 156 17.44 -6.57 18.84
N ASN A 157 16.81 -7.73 19.13
CA ASN A 157 15.57 -7.82 19.91
C ASN A 157 14.46 -6.91 19.35
N VAL A 158 14.36 -6.83 18.02
CA VAL A 158 13.21 -6.20 17.36
C VAL A 158 11.98 -7.08 17.53
N VAL A 159 10.79 -6.47 17.47
CA VAL A 159 9.57 -7.26 17.32
C VAL A 159 9.50 -7.74 15.87
N ASP A 160 10.03 -8.94 15.65
CA ASP A 160 10.15 -9.58 14.35
C ASP A 160 8.84 -10.23 13.90
N ALA A 161 8.27 -9.73 12.80
CA ALA A 161 7.07 -10.27 12.15
C ALA A 161 7.41 -10.94 10.81
N ASP A 162 8.46 -11.75 10.73
CA ASP A 162 8.82 -12.52 9.52
C ASP A 162 7.66 -13.39 8.99
N GLU A 163 7.35 -13.29 7.69
CA GLU A 163 6.35 -14.12 7.00
C GLU A 163 6.57 -15.63 7.20
N PHE A 164 7.82 -16.08 7.31
CA PHE A 164 8.11 -17.49 7.58
C PHE A 164 7.63 -17.98 8.96
N LYS A 165 7.39 -17.06 9.91
CA LYS A 165 6.84 -17.36 11.24
C LYS A 165 5.37 -16.96 11.39
N HIS A 166 4.97 -15.89 10.68
CA HIS A 166 3.68 -15.22 10.81
C HIS A 166 2.90 -15.24 9.48
N GLY A 167 2.95 -16.35 8.74
CA GLY A 167 2.37 -16.43 7.39
C GLY A 167 0.87 -16.10 7.31
N ASP A 168 0.14 -16.25 8.42
CA ASP A 168 -1.27 -15.87 8.55
C ASP A 168 -1.52 -14.35 8.48
N LEU A 169 -0.47 -13.53 8.65
CA LEU A 169 -0.53 -12.06 8.53
C LEU A 169 -0.26 -11.56 7.11
N TYR A 170 0.06 -12.47 6.19
CA TYR A 170 0.46 -12.17 4.82
C TYR A 170 -0.40 -12.91 3.81
N TRP A 171 -0.44 -12.39 2.58
CA TRP A 171 -1.09 -13.08 1.47
C TRP A 171 -0.35 -12.80 0.15
N ARG A 172 -0.60 -13.65 -0.85
CA ARG A 172 -0.10 -13.47 -2.21
C ARG A 172 -1.19 -12.88 -3.09
N ASP A 173 -0.84 -11.90 -3.89
CA ASP A 173 -1.70 -11.34 -4.94
C ASP A 173 -1.46 -12.11 -6.25
N ASP A 174 -2.41 -12.93 -6.66
CA ASP A 174 -2.31 -13.78 -7.86
C ASP A 174 -2.31 -12.98 -9.18
N SER A 175 -2.62 -11.68 -9.14
CA SER A 175 -2.48 -10.80 -10.31
C SER A 175 -1.03 -10.39 -10.59
N ARG A 176 -0.09 -10.71 -9.67
CA ARG A 176 1.32 -10.34 -9.76
C ARG A 176 2.23 -11.56 -9.64
N GLU A 177 3.35 -11.50 -10.35
CA GLU A 177 4.35 -12.55 -10.34
C GLU A 177 5.22 -12.54 -9.08
N ALA A 178 5.51 -13.72 -8.55
CA ALA A 178 6.52 -13.88 -7.51
C ALA A 178 7.91 -13.44 -8.02
N PRO A 179 8.77 -12.84 -7.18
CA PRO A 179 8.60 -12.58 -5.75
C PRO A 179 7.96 -11.22 -5.41
N HIS A 180 7.30 -10.56 -6.37
CA HIS A 180 6.77 -9.19 -6.23
C HIS A 180 5.28 -9.14 -5.89
N ASN A 181 4.80 -10.16 -5.18
CA ASN A 181 3.37 -10.39 -4.97
C ASN A 181 2.98 -10.67 -3.50
N LEU A 182 3.90 -10.53 -2.54
CA LEU A 182 3.58 -10.70 -1.12
C LEU A 182 3.05 -9.41 -0.52
N TYR A 183 1.95 -9.46 0.20
CA TYR A 183 1.34 -8.30 0.84
C TYR A 183 0.94 -8.58 2.28
N THR A 184 0.71 -7.50 3.02
CA THR A 184 0.24 -7.52 4.41
C THR A 184 -0.63 -6.29 4.69
N SER A 185 -1.16 -6.18 5.92
CA SER A 185 -1.88 -5.00 6.39
C SER A 185 -1.32 -4.52 7.73
N VAL A 186 -1.37 -3.21 7.98
CA VAL A 186 -0.89 -2.64 9.25
C VAL A 186 -1.69 -3.17 10.45
N GLU A 187 -2.99 -3.36 10.28
CA GLU A 187 -3.85 -3.88 11.33
C GLU A 187 -3.54 -5.34 11.70
N SER A 188 -3.23 -6.19 10.71
CA SER A 188 -2.76 -7.56 10.97
C SER A 188 -1.44 -7.56 11.73
N LEU A 189 -0.46 -6.76 11.30
CA LEU A 189 0.87 -6.71 11.91
C LEU A 189 0.86 -6.19 13.35
N ARG A 190 -0.05 -5.27 13.69
CA ARG A 190 -0.24 -4.79 15.06
C ARG A 190 -0.67 -5.88 16.04
N LYS A 191 -1.11 -7.06 15.58
CA LYS A 191 -1.42 -8.21 16.45
C LYS A 191 -0.17 -8.91 17.00
N VAL A 192 1.00 -8.71 16.37
CA VAL A 192 2.28 -9.32 16.79
C VAL A 192 2.82 -8.70 18.08
N THR A 193 2.36 -7.50 18.48
CA THR A 193 2.75 -6.86 19.75
C THR A 193 1.57 -6.23 20.46
N SER A 194 1.43 -6.51 21.76
CA SER A 194 0.43 -5.91 22.64
C SER A 194 1.08 -5.02 23.71
N THR A 195 1.95 -4.11 23.31
CA THR A 195 2.37 -2.98 24.17
C THR A 195 2.43 -1.71 23.32
N PRO A 196 1.52 -0.73 23.55
CA PRO A 196 1.58 0.57 22.91
C PRO A 196 2.92 1.25 23.21
N LEU A 197 3.39 2.12 22.30
CA LEU A 197 4.51 3.00 22.61
C LEU A 197 4.25 3.74 23.93
N PRO A 198 5.28 3.93 24.77
CA PRO A 198 5.15 4.82 25.92
C PRO A 198 4.69 6.19 25.42
N GLY A 199 3.70 6.75 26.12
CA GLY A 199 3.24 8.12 25.84
C GLY A 199 4.40 9.12 25.95
N PRO A 200 4.22 10.36 25.44
CA PRO A 200 5.25 11.38 25.50
C PRO A 200 5.73 11.55 26.95
N ALA A 201 7.05 11.66 27.12
CA ALA A 201 7.64 11.96 28.41
C ALA A 201 7.00 13.24 28.98
N LYS A 202 6.52 13.16 30.23
CA LYS A 202 5.98 14.31 30.97
C LYS A 202 7.08 15.28 31.36
#